data_AF-A0A7X6XTZ0-F1
#
_entry.id   AF-A0A7X6XTZ0-F1
#
_cell.length_a   1.000
_cell.length_b   1.000
_cell.length_c   1.000
_cell.angle_alpha   90.00
_cell.angle_beta   90.00
_cell.angle_gamma   90.00
#
_symmetry.space_group_name_H-M   'P 1'
#
loop_
_entity.id
_entity.type
_entity.pdbx_description
1 polymer ?
#
loop_
_entity_poly.entity_id
_entity_poly.type
_entity_poly.pdbx_seq_one_letter_code
_entity_poly.pdbx_strand_id
1 'polypeptide(L)'
;MKNKFIAVLVIVTIVLNISGCWNRRDPENLALVLGMAFDMDPATGMYQVIAQIANPLALGGQDSGQGGGAQKKPFWTLSASGRIVFEAMRNLTEASSREFFWAHNRIFVFSEEVAKSGIYPIMDAVDRVRHLRTSSHVTITDGDVKKLMEAEFPLEETGAKGLDRQIVTIRYERSIFPVITINELHNELAQPGREMFIGKFEVPKSSEQESGHDSKTSAPPPAIIGGGAMFKGDKMVGWA
;
A
#
# COMPACT_ATOMS: atom_id res chain seq x y z
N MET A 1 -31.36 -54.43 1.32
CA MET A 1 -30.06 -53.80 1.66
C MET A 1 -29.53 -52.91 0.53
N LYS A 2 -29.56 -53.35 -0.74
CA LYS A 2 -29.11 -52.56 -1.91
C LYS A 2 -29.77 -51.17 -2.04
N ASN A 3 -31.08 -51.05 -1.86
CA ASN A 3 -31.79 -49.76 -1.97
C ASN A 3 -31.43 -48.77 -0.85
N LYS A 4 -31.09 -49.26 0.35
CA LYS A 4 -30.61 -48.41 1.45
C LYS A 4 -29.20 -47.88 1.16
N PHE A 5 -28.35 -48.69 0.52
CA PHE A 5 -27.00 -48.30 0.12
C PHE A 5 -27.02 -47.25 -1.00
N ILE A 6 -27.91 -47.41 -2.00
CA ILE A 6 -28.10 -46.41 -3.07
C ILE A 6 -28.62 -45.09 -2.49
N ALA A 7 -29.57 -45.12 -1.56
CA ALA A 7 -30.08 -43.91 -0.92
C ALA A 7 -28.99 -43.18 -0.12
N VAL A 8 -28.15 -43.90 0.62
CA VAL A 8 -27.00 -43.31 1.33
C VAL A 8 -26.00 -42.70 0.34
N LEU A 9 -25.72 -43.36 -0.77
CA LEU A 9 -24.77 -42.87 -1.79
C LEU A 9 -25.29 -41.59 -2.47
N VAL A 10 -26.58 -41.51 -2.79
CA VAL A 10 -27.22 -40.30 -3.34
C VAL A 10 -27.18 -39.14 -2.32
N ILE A 11 -27.46 -39.41 -1.05
CA ILE A 11 -27.39 -38.39 0.01
C ILE A 11 -25.95 -37.86 0.16
N VAL A 12 -24.95 -38.74 0.13
CA VAL A 12 -23.53 -38.36 0.20
C VAL A 12 -23.14 -37.49 -1.00
N THR A 13 -23.57 -37.84 -2.21
CA THR A 13 -23.32 -37.02 -3.41
C THR A 13 -23.97 -35.64 -3.29
N ILE A 14 -25.19 -35.55 -2.75
CA ILE A 14 -25.88 -34.26 -2.55
C ILE A 14 -25.12 -33.40 -1.52
N VAL A 15 -24.74 -33.98 -0.37
CA VAL A 15 -24.00 -33.23 0.68
C VAL A 15 -22.64 -32.73 0.18
N LEU A 16 -21.95 -33.52 -0.66
CA LEU A 16 -20.67 -33.12 -1.27
C LEU A 16 -20.83 -31.99 -2.31
N ASN A 17 -22.00 -31.84 -2.94
CA ASN A 17 -22.25 -30.79 -3.94
C ASN A 17 -22.86 -29.51 -3.33
N ILE A 18 -23.17 -29.48 -2.04
CA ILE A 18 -23.65 -28.28 -1.32
C ILE A 18 -22.48 -27.43 -0.79
N SER A 19 -21.22 -27.78 -1.06
CA SER A 19 -20.07 -26.89 -0.82
C SER A 19 -20.07 -25.72 -1.82
N GLY A 20 -21.06 -24.83 -1.70
CA GLY A 20 -21.12 -23.57 -2.43
C GLY A 20 -19.96 -22.64 -2.06
N CYS A 21 -19.79 -21.56 -2.82
CA CYS A 21 -18.71 -20.58 -2.69
C CYS A 21 -18.78 -19.80 -1.36
N TRP A 22 -18.41 -20.44 -0.24
CA TRP A 22 -18.42 -19.87 1.12
C TRP A 22 -17.61 -18.58 1.23
N ASN A 23 -16.63 -18.40 0.32
CA ASN A 23 -15.70 -17.27 0.35
C ASN A 23 -15.89 -16.30 -0.83
N ARG A 24 -17.10 -16.23 -1.41
CA ARG A 24 -17.42 -15.22 -2.44
C ARG A 24 -17.39 -13.83 -1.82
N ARG A 25 -16.70 -12.90 -2.47
CA ARG A 25 -16.66 -11.48 -2.11
C ARG A 25 -17.00 -10.67 -3.35
N ASP A 26 -18.09 -9.92 -3.29
CA ASP A 26 -18.53 -9.12 -4.43
C ASP A 26 -17.72 -7.81 -4.50
N PRO A 27 -17.20 -7.42 -5.69
CA PRO A 27 -16.31 -6.25 -5.85
C PRO A 27 -16.89 -4.93 -5.31
N GLU A 28 -18.21 -4.77 -5.35
CA GLU A 28 -18.92 -3.61 -4.81
C GLU A 28 -18.77 -3.45 -3.29
N ASN A 29 -18.48 -4.53 -2.57
CA ASN A 29 -18.29 -4.54 -1.12
C ASN A 29 -16.82 -4.40 -0.72
N LEU A 30 -15.91 -4.24 -1.69
CA LEU A 30 -14.47 -4.17 -1.48
C LEU A 30 -13.93 -2.74 -1.65
N ALA A 31 -13.03 -2.38 -0.75
CA ALA A 31 -12.18 -1.19 -0.84
C ALA A 31 -10.79 -1.61 -1.36
N LEU A 32 -10.49 -1.28 -2.61
CA LEU A 32 -9.23 -1.69 -3.25
C LEU A 32 -8.07 -0.84 -2.73
N VAL A 33 -7.15 -1.45 -1.98
CA VAL A 33 -5.95 -0.78 -1.50
C VAL A 33 -4.89 -0.81 -2.60
N LEU A 34 -4.38 0.36 -2.99
CA LEU A 34 -3.43 0.56 -4.08
C LEU A 34 -1.98 0.66 -3.60
N GLY A 35 -1.77 1.15 -2.39
CA GLY A 35 -0.47 1.21 -1.74
C GLY A 35 -0.62 1.38 -0.24
N MET A 36 0.42 0.96 0.48
CA MET A 36 0.51 1.06 1.93
C MET A 36 1.76 1.81 2.34
N ALA A 37 1.63 2.55 3.42
CA ALA A 37 2.70 3.30 4.03
C ALA A 37 2.72 2.98 5.53
N PHE A 38 3.90 2.87 6.10
CA PHE A 38 4.10 2.58 7.51
C PHE A 38 4.97 3.65 8.12
N ASP A 39 4.49 4.18 9.23
CA ASP A 39 5.18 5.17 10.04
C ASP A 39 5.10 4.78 11.52
N MET A 40 5.87 5.47 12.36
CA MET A 40 5.91 5.27 13.79
C MET A 40 6.02 6.62 14.49
N ASP A 41 5.15 6.85 15.45
CA ASP A 41 5.25 8.02 16.30
C ASP A 41 6.40 7.83 17.32
N PRO A 42 7.49 8.62 17.26
CA PRO A 42 8.62 8.47 18.16
C PRO A 42 8.29 8.83 19.61
N ALA A 43 7.25 9.63 19.86
CA ALA A 43 6.87 10.02 21.22
C ALA A 43 6.09 8.90 21.94
N THR A 44 5.25 8.16 21.20
CA THR A 44 4.38 7.13 21.77
C THR A 44 4.84 5.70 21.46
N GLY A 45 5.70 5.52 20.46
CA GLY A 45 6.11 4.22 19.92
C GLY A 45 4.99 3.48 19.17
N MET A 46 3.88 4.16 18.86
CA MET A 46 2.76 3.54 18.14
C MET A 46 3.04 3.49 16.65
N TYR A 47 2.70 2.37 16.03
CA TYR A 47 2.70 2.24 14.57
C TYR A 47 1.54 3.04 14.00
N GLN A 48 1.78 3.69 12.88
CA GLN A 48 0.76 4.29 12.03
C GLN A 48 0.78 3.61 10.67
N VAL A 49 -0.36 3.06 10.27
CA VAL A 49 -0.53 2.48 8.94
C VAL A 49 -1.34 3.45 8.11
N ILE A 50 -0.83 3.77 6.94
CA ILE A 50 -1.47 4.64 5.96
C ILE A 50 -1.83 3.77 4.75
N ALA A 51 -3.07 3.85 4.28
CA ALA A 51 -3.54 3.10 3.12
C ALA A 51 -4.16 4.05 2.10
N GLN A 52 -3.69 3.96 0.85
CA GLN A 52 -4.31 4.64 -0.28
C GLN A 52 -5.32 3.72 -0.95
N ILE A 53 -6.57 4.14 -1.00
CA ILE A 53 -7.69 3.33 -1.47
C ILE A 53 -8.27 3.95 -2.74
N ALA A 54 -8.57 3.11 -3.73
CA ALA A 54 -9.19 3.53 -4.97
C ALA A 54 -10.60 4.12 -4.73
N ASN A 55 -10.92 5.19 -5.43
CA ASN A 55 -12.26 5.77 -5.47
C ASN A 55 -12.90 5.56 -6.87
N PRO A 56 -13.64 4.47 -7.09
CA PRO A 56 -14.23 4.19 -8.40
C PRO A 56 -15.27 5.25 -8.83
N LEU A 57 -15.91 5.94 -7.88
CA LEU A 57 -16.90 6.99 -8.17
C LEU A 57 -16.26 8.26 -8.77
N ALA A 58 -14.95 8.41 -8.64
CA ALA A 58 -14.19 9.49 -9.27
C ALA A 58 -13.60 9.07 -10.62
N LEU A 59 -13.32 7.77 -10.82
CA LEU A 59 -12.72 7.23 -12.04
C LEU A 59 -13.75 7.00 -13.17
N GLY A 60 -15.03 6.81 -12.84
CA GLY A 60 -16.10 6.49 -13.80
C GLY A 60 -16.96 7.66 -14.28
N GLY A 61 -16.61 8.91 -13.94
CA GLY A 61 -17.49 10.07 -14.14
C GLY A 61 -17.39 10.72 -15.52
N GLN A 62 -18.04 10.15 -16.52
CA GLN A 62 -18.51 10.90 -17.69
C GLN A 62 -19.84 11.58 -17.33
N ASP A 63 -19.82 12.55 -16.42
CA ASP A 63 -20.94 13.47 -16.20
C ASP A 63 -20.44 14.90 -16.37
N SER A 64 -20.50 15.33 -17.63
CA SER A 64 -20.59 16.74 -18.02
C SER A 64 -21.84 17.34 -17.39
N GLY A 65 -21.69 18.07 -16.29
CA GLY A 65 -22.81 18.69 -15.58
C GLY A 65 -22.38 19.84 -14.68
N GLN A 66 -22.30 21.02 -15.29
CA GLN A 66 -22.38 22.36 -14.70
C GLN A 66 -22.63 22.44 -13.17
N GLY A 67 -21.59 22.75 -12.41
CA GLY A 67 -21.68 23.08 -10.99
C GLY A 67 -20.32 23.01 -10.31
N GLY A 68 -19.85 24.12 -9.74
CA GLY A 68 -18.52 24.27 -9.15
C GLY A 68 -18.29 23.47 -7.85
N GLY A 69 -18.41 22.15 -7.90
CA GLY A 69 -18.02 21.22 -6.85
C GLY A 69 -16.60 20.70 -7.07
N ALA A 70 -15.83 20.55 -5.99
CA ALA A 70 -14.46 20.04 -6.02
C ALA A 70 -14.37 18.73 -6.83
N GLN A 71 -13.41 18.64 -7.76
CA GLN A 71 -13.14 17.40 -8.47
C GLN A 71 -12.94 16.26 -7.47
N LYS A 72 -13.71 15.18 -7.62
CA LYS A 72 -13.55 14.00 -6.77
C LYS A 72 -12.20 13.38 -7.06
N LYS A 73 -11.36 13.21 -6.04
CA LYS A 73 -10.06 12.55 -6.20
C LYS A 73 -10.26 11.07 -6.56
N PRO A 74 -9.47 10.52 -7.50
CA PRO A 74 -9.49 9.10 -7.90
C PRO A 74 -9.07 8.13 -6.79
N PHE A 75 -8.59 8.65 -5.67
CA PHE A 75 -8.25 7.91 -4.47
C PHE A 75 -8.58 8.73 -3.21
N TRP A 76 -8.53 8.05 -2.07
CA TRP A 76 -8.53 8.66 -0.75
C TRP A 76 -7.52 7.94 0.13
N THR A 77 -6.96 8.66 1.09
CA THR A 77 -5.91 8.15 1.98
C THR A 77 -6.45 8.07 3.40
N LEU A 78 -6.35 6.90 4.01
CA LEU A 78 -6.63 6.70 5.43
C LEU A 78 -5.37 6.47 6.21
N SER A 79 -5.40 6.85 7.48
CA SER A 79 -4.40 6.41 8.45
C SER A 79 -5.07 5.98 9.75
N ALA A 80 -4.47 5.00 10.41
CA ALA A 80 -4.86 4.57 11.74
C ALA A 80 -3.62 4.14 12.51
N SER A 81 -3.67 4.30 13.83
CA SER A 81 -2.57 3.96 14.74
C SER A 81 -2.90 2.74 15.58
N GLY A 82 -1.86 2.05 16.06
CA GLY A 82 -1.99 0.87 16.92
C GLY A 82 -0.66 0.53 17.60
N ARG A 83 -0.71 -0.29 18.65
CA ARG A 83 0.48 -0.72 19.39
C ARG A 83 1.32 -1.73 18.60
N ILE A 84 0.67 -2.46 17.70
CA ILE A 84 1.30 -3.35 16.71
C ILE A 84 0.75 -3.05 15.32
N VAL A 85 1.52 -3.37 14.28
CA VAL A 85 1.15 -3.13 12.87
C VAL A 85 -0.21 -3.74 12.54
N PHE A 86 -0.48 -4.96 13.00
CA PHE A 86 -1.75 -5.64 12.74
C PHE A 86 -2.97 -4.92 13.36
N GLU A 87 -2.81 -4.33 14.55
CA GLU A 87 -3.84 -3.54 15.21
C GLU A 87 -4.12 -2.27 14.40
N ALA A 88 -3.07 -1.52 14.01
CA ALA A 88 -3.21 -0.34 13.17
C ALA A 88 -3.91 -0.65 11.84
N MET A 89 -3.57 -1.79 11.20
CA MET A 89 -4.27 -2.26 10.00
C MET A 89 -5.75 -2.57 10.23
N ARG A 90 -6.13 -3.09 11.41
CA ARG A 90 -7.54 -3.37 11.75
C ARG A 90 -8.29 -2.07 12.04
N ASN A 91 -7.67 -1.12 12.72
CA ASN A 91 -8.28 0.17 13.06
C ASN A 91 -8.64 1.00 11.82
N LEU A 92 -7.95 0.81 10.68
CA LEU A 92 -8.38 1.39 9.41
C LEU A 92 -9.84 1.04 9.04
N THR A 93 -10.33 -0.13 9.49
CA THR A 93 -11.68 -0.63 9.15
C THR A 93 -12.77 0.25 9.74
N GLU A 94 -12.50 0.98 10.82
CA GLU A 94 -13.46 1.92 11.43
C GLU A 94 -13.83 3.07 10.48
N ALA A 95 -12.94 3.39 9.54
CA ALA A 95 -13.10 4.50 8.61
C ALA A 95 -13.60 4.06 7.21
N SER A 96 -13.93 2.77 7.01
CA SER A 96 -14.40 2.25 5.73
C SER A 96 -15.72 1.49 5.87
N SER A 97 -16.67 1.76 4.96
CA SER A 97 -17.90 0.97 4.84
C SER A 97 -17.72 -0.34 4.07
N ARG A 98 -16.53 -0.58 3.51
CA ARG A 98 -16.20 -1.75 2.67
C ARG A 98 -15.02 -2.52 3.26
N GLU A 99 -14.96 -3.83 3.01
CA GLU A 99 -13.82 -4.66 3.40
C GLU A 99 -12.58 -4.27 2.58
N PHE A 100 -11.45 -4.00 3.23
CA PHE A 100 -10.21 -3.75 2.52
C PHE A 100 -9.73 -4.98 1.76
N PHE A 101 -9.48 -4.80 0.47
CA PHE A 101 -8.94 -5.82 -0.41
C PHE A 101 -7.58 -5.38 -0.93
N TRP A 102 -6.54 -6.07 -0.46
CA TRP A 102 -5.16 -5.58 -0.58
C TRP A 102 -4.42 -6.19 -1.76
N ALA A 103 -5.09 -7.01 -2.58
CA ALA A 103 -4.52 -7.63 -3.78
C ALA A 103 -4.13 -6.66 -4.88
N HIS A 104 -4.48 -5.38 -4.75
CA HIS A 104 -4.10 -4.32 -5.67
C HIS A 104 -2.96 -3.46 -5.14
N ASN A 105 -2.43 -3.76 -3.95
CA ASN A 105 -1.30 -3.04 -3.40
C ASN A 105 -0.09 -3.23 -4.33
N ARG A 106 0.47 -2.13 -4.85
CA ARG A 106 1.64 -2.12 -5.71
C ARG A 106 2.92 -1.69 -5.00
N ILE A 107 2.80 -0.93 -3.92
CA ILE A 107 3.93 -0.31 -3.25
C ILE A 107 3.74 -0.24 -1.74
N PHE A 108 4.84 -0.51 -1.05
CA PHE A 108 5.04 -0.31 0.38
C PHE A 108 6.05 0.81 0.60
N VAL A 109 5.68 1.78 1.42
CA VAL A 109 6.54 2.90 1.80
C VAL A 109 6.80 2.83 3.30
N PHE A 110 8.06 2.86 3.72
CA PHE A 110 8.42 2.93 5.14
C PHE A 110 9.02 4.30 5.47
N SER A 111 8.63 4.90 6.59
CA SER A 111 9.36 6.05 7.12
C SER A 111 10.76 5.66 7.60
N GLU A 112 11.62 6.65 7.73
CA GLU A 112 12.95 6.50 8.32
C GLU A 112 12.85 6.00 9.77
N GLU A 113 11.88 6.47 10.54
CA GLU A 113 11.61 6.11 11.93
C GLU A 113 11.30 4.61 12.06
N VAL A 114 10.41 4.11 11.20
CA VAL A 114 10.07 2.68 11.12
C VAL A 114 11.29 1.87 10.66
N ALA A 115 11.96 2.33 9.60
CA ALA A 115 13.10 1.63 9.03
C ALA A 115 14.23 1.46 10.05
N LYS A 116 14.52 2.50 10.85
CA LYS A 116 15.51 2.46 11.93
C LYS A 116 15.08 1.58 13.11
N SER A 117 13.80 1.57 13.43
CA SER A 117 13.25 0.77 14.54
C SER A 117 13.24 -0.72 14.23
N GLY A 118 13.07 -1.08 12.96
CA GLY A 118 13.07 -2.44 12.44
C GLY A 118 11.81 -2.73 11.63
N ILE A 119 11.99 -3.27 10.41
CA ILE A 119 10.88 -3.57 9.50
C ILE A 119 10.26 -4.96 9.72
N TYR A 120 10.89 -5.83 10.53
CA TYR A 120 10.41 -7.19 10.74
C TYR A 120 8.94 -7.30 11.21
N PRO A 121 8.45 -6.47 12.16
CA PRO A 121 7.05 -6.51 12.58
C PRO A 121 6.06 -6.18 11.45
N ILE A 122 6.49 -5.38 10.47
CA ILE A 122 5.68 -5.06 9.29
C ILE A 122 5.65 -6.26 8.35
N MET A 123 6.79 -6.92 8.14
CA MET A 123 6.87 -8.12 7.31
C MET A 123 6.01 -9.25 7.87
N ASP A 124 6.08 -9.53 9.19
CA ASP A 124 5.20 -10.53 9.83
C ASP A 124 3.70 -10.19 9.65
N ALA A 125 3.33 -8.90 9.72
CA ALA A 125 1.96 -8.48 9.50
C ALA A 125 1.51 -8.64 8.03
N VAL A 126 2.38 -8.30 7.07
CA VAL A 126 2.13 -8.46 5.63
C VAL A 126 1.93 -9.93 5.26
N ASP A 127 2.70 -10.84 5.87
CA ASP A 127 2.66 -12.27 5.56
C ASP A 127 1.40 -12.98 6.01
N ARG A 128 0.85 -12.51 7.13
CA ARG A 128 -0.42 -13.01 7.65
C ARG A 128 -1.60 -12.63 6.75
N VAL A 129 -1.40 -11.71 5.81
CA VAL A 129 -2.43 -11.15 4.95
C VAL A 129 -2.39 -11.81 3.56
N ARG A 130 -3.19 -12.88 3.41
CA ARG A 130 -3.18 -13.81 2.25
C ARG A 130 -3.28 -13.21 0.85
N HIS A 131 -3.84 -12.02 0.70
CA HIS A 131 -4.09 -11.43 -0.63
C HIS A 131 -3.07 -10.36 -1.03
N LEU A 132 -2.06 -10.05 -0.21
CA LEU A 132 -1.02 -9.09 -0.62
C LEU A 132 -0.15 -9.68 -1.74
N ARG A 133 0.28 -8.84 -2.68
CA ARG A 133 1.21 -9.26 -3.73
C ARG A 133 2.62 -9.23 -3.19
N THR A 134 3.32 -10.36 -3.29
CA THR A 134 4.74 -10.43 -2.95
C THR A 134 5.64 -9.71 -3.97
N SER A 135 5.10 -9.39 -5.15
CA SER A 135 5.77 -8.61 -6.19
C SER A 135 5.65 -7.09 -6.02
N SER A 136 5.01 -6.61 -4.95
CA SER A 136 4.90 -5.17 -4.69
C SER A 136 6.26 -4.59 -4.32
N HIS A 137 6.55 -3.40 -4.81
CA HIS A 137 7.81 -2.72 -4.55
C HIS A 137 7.86 -2.15 -3.14
N VAL A 138 9.07 -1.97 -2.62
CA VAL A 138 9.33 -1.38 -1.31
C VAL A 138 10.24 -0.16 -1.48
N THR A 139 9.96 0.90 -0.75
CA THR A 139 10.75 2.14 -0.75
C THR A 139 10.77 2.77 0.64
N ILE A 140 11.79 3.57 0.93
CA ILE A 140 11.92 4.32 2.18
C ILE A 140 11.77 5.82 1.91
N THR A 141 11.29 6.59 2.89
CA THR A 141 11.29 8.05 2.84
C THR A 141 11.72 8.66 4.18
N ASP A 142 12.39 9.79 4.15
CA ASP A 142 12.84 10.57 5.31
C ASP A 142 11.90 11.73 5.67
N GLY A 143 10.74 11.81 5.01
CA GLY A 143 9.74 12.82 5.29
C GLY A 143 8.35 12.22 5.53
N ASP A 144 7.36 13.11 5.53
CA ASP A 144 5.95 12.76 5.71
C ASP A 144 5.48 11.73 4.67
N VAL A 145 5.31 10.48 5.12
CA VAL A 145 4.93 9.35 4.28
C VAL A 145 3.54 9.56 3.68
N LYS A 146 2.63 10.23 4.39
CA LYS A 146 1.29 10.53 3.90
C LYS A 146 1.36 11.51 2.72
N LYS A 147 2.18 12.57 2.83
CA LYS A 147 2.39 13.51 1.72
C LYS A 147 3.00 12.83 0.49
N LEU A 148 3.94 11.91 0.70
CA LEU A 148 4.52 11.14 -0.39
C LEU A 148 3.47 10.28 -1.10
N MET A 149 2.61 9.59 -0.33
CA MET A 149 1.49 8.81 -0.89
C MET A 149 0.49 9.69 -1.63
N GLU A 150 0.27 10.93 -1.18
CA GLU A 150 -0.64 11.90 -1.79
C GLU A 150 -0.02 12.73 -2.93
N ALA A 151 1.24 12.47 -3.29
CA ALA A 151 1.92 13.15 -4.38
C ALA A 151 1.19 12.97 -5.72
N GLU A 152 1.10 14.05 -6.49
CA GLU A 152 0.35 14.10 -7.74
C GLU A 152 1.27 13.82 -8.93
N PHE A 153 0.94 12.77 -9.68
CA PHE A 153 1.68 12.37 -10.88
C PHE A 153 0.80 12.67 -12.10
N PRO A 154 1.16 13.61 -12.98
CA PRO A 154 0.28 14.07 -14.07
C PRO A 154 -0.20 12.98 -15.04
N LEU A 155 0.53 11.86 -15.12
CA LEU A 155 0.24 10.74 -16.01
C LEU A 155 -0.37 9.53 -15.30
N GLU A 156 -0.57 9.61 -13.98
CA GLU A 156 -1.08 8.49 -13.18
C GLU A 156 -2.26 8.91 -12.32
N GLU A 157 -3.21 7.99 -12.16
CA GLU A 157 -4.45 8.27 -11.43
C GLU A 157 -4.20 8.42 -9.93
N THR A 158 -3.15 7.83 -9.37
CA THR A 158 -2.94 7.76 -7.92
C THR A 158 -1.46 7.84 -7.58
N GLY A 159 -1.13 8.39 -6.41
CA GLY A 159 0.26 8.50 -5.95
C GLY A 159 0.95 7.15 -5.82
N ALA A 160 0.26 6.12 -5.33
CA ALA A 160 0.80 4.76 -5.23
C ALA A 160 1.19 4.18 -6.60
N LYS A 161 0.34 4.37 -7.62
CA LYS A 161 0.63 3.95 -9.00
C LYS A 161 1.75 4.78 -9.63
N GLY A 162 1.79 6.08 -9.32
CA GLY A 162 2.87 7.00 -9.68
C GLY A 162 4.22 6.53 -9.18
N LEU A 163 4.33 6.27 -7.88
CA LEU A 163 5.56 5.77 -7.26
C LEU A 163 5.97 4.41 -7.84
N ASP A 164 5.04 3.45 -7.94
CA ASP A 164 5.30 2.13 -8.53
C ASP A 164 5.86 2.23 -9.96
N ARG A 165 5.24 3.03 -10.84
CA ARG A 165 5.73 3.22 -12.21
C ARG A 165 7.01 4.03 -12.28
N GLN A 166 7.23 4.95 -11.36
CA GLN A 166 8.47 5.71 -11.26
C GLN A 166 9.65 4.79 -10.92
N ILE A 167 9.48 3.85 -9.97
CA ILE A 167 10.46 2.79 -9.66
C ILE A 167 10.81 2.00 -10.92
N VAL A 168 9.80 1.50 -11.64
CA VAL A 168 9.99 0.72 -12.86
C VAL A 168 10.72 1.53 -13.94
N THR A 169 10.30 2.76 -14.18
CA THR A 169 10.92 3.64 -15.18
C THR A 169 12.38 3.90 -14.86
N ILE A 170 12.70 4.25 -13.61
CA ILE A 170 14.07 4.57 -13.20
C ILE A 170 14.97 3.34 -13.27
N ARG A 171 14.44 2.15 -12.95
CA ARG A 171 15.17 0.88 -13.09
C ARG A 171 15.71 0.67 -14.50
N TYR A 172 14.88 0.92 -15.51
CA TYR A 172 15.23 0.69 -16.92
C TYR A 172 16.00 1.85 -17.55
N GLU A 173 15.68 3.10 -17.19
CA GLU A 173 16.27 4.28 -17.84
C GLU A 173 17.58 4.73 -17.20
N ARG A 174 17.72 4.58 -15.88
CA ARG A 174 18.91 5.08 -15.14
C ARG A 174 19.62 4.03 -14.31
N SER A 175 18.94 2.97 -13.88
CA SER A 175 19.49 1.91 -13.01
C SER A 175 20.18 2.44 -11.73
N ILE A 176 19.82 3.64 -11.27
CA ILE A 176 20.36 4.31 -10.07
C ILE A 176 19.51 4.10 -8.81
N PHE A 177 18.33 3.48 -8.97
CA PHE A 177 17.41 3.27 -7.85
C PHE A 177 17.43 1.80 -7.43
N PRO A 178 17.79 1.49 -6.18
CA PRO A 178 17.74 0.13 -5.64
C PRO A 178 16.28 -0.34 -5.59
N VAL A 179 15.92 -1.22 -6.52
CA VAL A 179 14.58 -1.81 -6.59
C VAL A 179 14.57 -3.11 -5.81
N ILE A 180 13.64 -3.22 -4.86
CA ILE A 180 13.38 -4.45 -4.14
C ILE A 180 11.87 -4.66 -4.01
N THR A 181 11.45 -5.91 -4.09
CA THR A 181 10.07 -6.36 -3.85
C THR A 181 9.94 -6.98 -2.47
N ILE A 182 8.71 -7.11 -1.96
CA ILE A 182 8.43 -7.83 -0.70
C ILE A 182 9.02 -9.26 -0.70
N ASN A 183 8.91 -9.97 -1.82
CA ASN A 183 9.47 -11.31 -1.96
C ASN A 183 11.00 -11.32 -1.80
N GLU A 184 11.70 -10.39 -2.45
CA GLU A 184 13.15 -10.27 -2.35
C GLU A 184 13.55 -9.86 -0.93
N LEU A 185 12.82 -8.91 -0.34
CA LEU A 185 13.01 -8.45 1.04
C LEU A 185 12.94 -9.60 2.04
N HIS A 186 11.97 -10.53 1.89
CA HIS A 186 11.94 -11.76 2.70
C HIS A 186 13.16 -12.64 2.51
N ASN A 187 13.53 -12.88 1.26
CA ASN A 187 14.62 -13.77 0.93
C ASN A 187 15.94 -13.24 1.49
N GLU A 188 16.12 -11.92 1.48
CA GLU A 188 17.28 -11.25 2.08
C GLU A 188 17.26 -11.36 3.61
N LEU A 189 16.14 -11.03 4.26
CA LEU A 189 15.98 -11.13 5.72
C LEU A 189 16.15 -12.55 6.26
N ALA A 190 15.78 -13.56 5.46
CA ALA A 190 15.91 -14.97 5.84
C ALA A 190 17.34 -15.51 5.69
N GLN A 191 18.22 -14.81 4.98
CA GLN A 191 19.59 -15.26 4.68
C GLN A 191 20.62 -14.53 5.56
N PRO A 192 21.29 -15.22 6.49
CA PRO A 192 22.36 -14.61 7.28
C PRO A 192 23.48 -14.04 6.39
N GLY A 193 23.91 -12.81 6.67
CA GLY A 193 25.05 -12.17 5.98
C GLY A 193 24.71 -11.46 4.67
N ARG A 194 23.43 -11.34 4.30
CA ARG A 194 22.96 -10.45 3.23
C ARG A 194 22.32 -9.22 3.84
N GLU A 195 22.73 -8.05 3.36
CA GLU A 195 22.21 -6.76 3.82
C GLU A 195 21.45 -6.08 2.69
N MET A 196 20.32 -5.46 3.06
CA MET A 196 19.39 -4.88 2.09
C MET A 196 19.80 -3.45 1.75
N PHE A 197 19.57 -3.08 0.49
CA PHE A 197 19.68 -1.71 0.01
C PHE A 197 18.38 -1.32 -0.69
N ILE A 198 17.63 -0.40 -0.08
CA ILE A 198 16.26 -0.07 -0.49
C ILE A 198 16.23 1.37 -1.00
N GLY A 199 15.64 1.64 -2.16
CA GLY A 199 15.59 2.98 -2.71
C GLY A 199 14.85 3.99 -1.84
N LYS A 200 15.27 5.25 -1.91
CA LYS A 200 14.70 6.38 -1.18
C LYS A 200 13.90 7.28 -2.10
N PHE A 201 12.68 7.61 -1.70
CA PHE A 201 11.97 8.79 -2.23
C PHE A 201 12.03 9.95 -1.25
N GLU A 202 12.33 11.13 -1.78
CA GLU A 202 12.21 12.39 -1.06
C GLU A 202 10.78 12.90 -1.16
N VAL A 203 10.27 13.40 -0.03
CA VAL A 203 8.97 14.02 0.00
C VAL A 203 9.03 15.35 -0.76
N PRO A 204 8.11 15.59 -1.71
CA PRO A 204 8.10 16.82 -2.47
C PRO A 204 7.94 18.02 -1.52
N LYS A 205 8.86 18.98 -1.60
CA LYS A 205 8.70 20.27 -0.91
C LYS A 205 7.58 21.02 -1.62
N SER A 206 6.47 21.27 -0.92
CA SER A 206 5.45 22.19 -1.43
C SER A 206 6.12 23.53 -1.69
N SER A 207 6.16 23.98 -2.94
CA SER A 207 6.59 25.34 -3.23
C SER A 207 5.63 26.29 -2.51
N GLU A 208 6.14 27.02 -1.53
CA GLU A 208 5.59 28.31 -1.15
C GLU A 208 5.79 29.23 -2.37
N GLN A 209 4.92 29.13 -3.37
CA GLN A 209 4.89 30.09 -4.46
C GLN A 209 3.89 31.19 -4.10
N GLU A 210 4.51 32.32 -3.76
CA GLU A 210 4.05 33.70 -3.82
C GLU A 210 2.67 33.92 -4.44
N SER A 211 1.84 34.60 -3.63
CA SER A 211 0.65 35.36 -4.00
C SER A 211 0.64 35.87 -5.44
N GLY A 212 -0.23 35.28 -6.27
CA GLY A 212 -0.49 35.73 -7.63
C GLY A 212 -1.53 34.91 -8.38
N HIS A 213 -2.81 35.14 -8.06
CA HIS A 213 -4.02 34.74 -8.80
C HIS A 213 -4.34 33.23 -8.95
N ASP A 214 -5.45 32.85 -8.31
CA ASP A 214 -6.29 31.66 -8.53
C ASP A 214 -5.61 30.28 -8.59
N SER A 215 -5.28 29.69 -7.44
CA SER A 215 -4.99 28.25 -7.34
C SER A 215 -5.84 27.56 -6.26
N LYS A 216 -6.82 26.78 -6.71
CA LYS A 216 -7.54 25.84 -5.84
C LYS A 216 -6.68 24.58 -5.68
N THR A 217 -6.15 24.37 -4.48
CA THR A 217 -5.59 23.11 -3.95
C THR A 217 -4.32 22.60 -4.68
N SER A 218 -3.16 23.12 -4.29
CA SER A 218 -1.85 22.59 -4.74
C SER A 218 -1.57 21.24 -4.08
N ALA A 219 -1.75 20.14 -4.81
CA ALA A 219 -1.29 18.82 -4.36
C ALA A 219 0.26 18.76 -4.40
N PRO A 220 0.91 17.91 -3.59
CA PRO A 220 2.37 17.81 -3.61
C PRO A 220 2.86 17.39 -5.01
N PRO A 221 3.94 17.99 -5.53
CA PRO A 221 4.50 17.61 -6.83
C PRO A 221 4.96 16.14 -6.88
N PRO A 222 5.31 15.58 -8.05
CA PRO A 222 5.84 14.21 -8.14
C PRO A 222 7.05 13.98 -7.22
N ALA A 223 7.16 12.76 -6.69
CA ALA A 223 8.29 12.37 -5.85
C ALA A 223 9.62 12.44 -6.60
N ILE A 224 10.69 12.77 -5.88
CA ILE A 224 12.07 12.79 -6.38
C ILE A 224 12.83 11.64 -5.72
N ILE A 225 13.74 11.01 -6.45
CA ILE A 225 14.62 9.98 -5.90
C ILE A 225 15.75 10.59 -5.07
N GLY A 226 16.02 10.01 -3.90
CA GLY A 226 16.99 10.53 -2.92
C GLY A 226 18.16 9.60 -2.63
N GLY A 227 18.43 8.59 -3.47
CA GLY A 227 19.46 7.58 -3.22
C GLY A 227 18.87 6.30 -2.63
N GLY A 228 19.50 5.75 -1.57
CA GLY A 228 19.00 4.54 -0.92
C GLY A 228 19.30 4.45 0.58
N ALA A 229 18.55 3.58 1.26
CA ALA A 229 18.69 3.24 2.66
C ALA A 229 19.48 1.93 2.80
N MET A 230 20.55 1.95 3.59
CA MET A 230 21.35 0.79 3.95
C MET A 230 20.78 0.13 5.21
N PHE A 231 20.69 -1.21 5.20
CA PHE A 231 20.20 -2.00 6.33
C PHE A 231 21.30 -2.87 6.93
N LYS A 232 21.11 -3.21 8.20
CA LYS A 232 21.79 -4.29 8.91
C LYS A 232 20.73 -5.19 9.53
N GLY A 233 20.53 -6.39 8.98
CA GLY A 233 19.36 -7.22 9.29
C GLY A 233 18.07 -6.48 8.94
N ASP A 234 17.12 -6.40 9.87
CA ASP A 234 15.84 -5.73 9.66
C ASP A 234 15.87 -4.21 9.95
N LYS A 235 17.01 -3.64 10.34
CA LYS A 235 17.11 -2.24 10.77
C LYS A 235 17.95 -1.42 9.82
N MET A 236 17.46 -0.24 9.50
CA MET A 236 18.21 0.76 8.75
C MET A 236 19.33 1.35 9.59
N VAL A 237 20.52 1.47 8.99
CA VAL A 237 21.72 2.02 9.63
C VAL A 237 22.16 3.37 9.06
N GLY A 238 21.73 3.73 7.86
CA GLY A 238 22.05 5.02 7.25
C GLY A 238 21.63 5.16 5.79
N TRP A 239 21.87 6.34 5.23
CA TRP A 239 21.61 6.69 3.84
C TRP A 239 22.87 6.54 2.97
N ALA A 240 22.67 6.30 1.67
CA ALA A 240 23.68 6.22 0.63
C ALA A 240 23.36 7.15 -0.55
#